data_AF-A0A7C3QJC8-F1
#
_entry.id   AF-A0A7C3QJC8-F1
#
_cell.length_a   1.000
_cell.length_b   1.000
_cell.length_c   1.000
_cell.angle_alpha   90.00
_cell.angle_beta   90.00
_cell.angle_gamma   90.00
#
_symmetry.space_group_name_H-M   'P 1'
#
loop_
_entity.id
_entity.type
_entity.pdbx_description
1 polymer ?
#
loop_
_entity_poly.entity_id
_entity_poly.type
_entity_poly.pdbx_seq_one_letter_code
_entity_poly.pdbx_strand_id
1 'polypeptide(L)' 'MQELKATVTIPEGLTPEQVARLKEAFTADLIAILGGADLLRDRNISVVLTEEIHPRVVFGPAGG' A
#
# COMPACT_ATOMS: atom_id res chain seq x y z
N MET A 1 7.99 -19.03 8.50
CA MET A 1 6.94 -18.00 8.36
C MET A 1 7.35 -17.14 7.19
N GLN A 2 6.47 -16.93 6.22
CA GLN A 2 6.78 -16.12 5.05
C GLN A 2 6.18 -14.74 5.25
N GLU A 3 6.92 -13.69 4.89
CA GLU A 3 6.44 -12.31 5.02
C GLU A 3 6.38 -11.69 3.63
N LEU A 4 5.17 -11.31 3.21
CA LEU A 4 4.97 -10.58 1.97
C LEU A 4 5.02 -9.09 2.31
N LYS A 5 6.13 -8.44 1.95
CA LYS A 5 6.27 -6.99 2.07
C LYS A 5 5.68 -6.34 0.83
N ALA A 6 4.63 -5.56 1.03
CA ALA A 6 4.02 -4.74 -0.01
C ALA A 6 4.20 -3.27 0.35
N THR A 7 4.73 -2.48 -0.58
CA THR A 7 4.85 -1.03 -0.40
C THR A 7 3.69 -0.35 -1.12
N VAL A 8 2.92 0.45 -0.39
CA VAL A 8 1.88 1.30 -1.00
C VAL A 8 2.41 2.73 -1.05
N THR A 9 2.49 3.28 -2.26
CA THR A 9 2.90 4.67 -2.48
C THR A 9 1.70 5.57 -2.28
N ILE A 10 1.77 6.42 -1.26
CA ILE A 10 0.68 7.33 -0.92
C ILE A 10 1.07 8.73 -1.44
N PRO A 11 0.31 9.30 -2.38
CA PRO A 11 0.58 10.66 -2.84
C PRO A 11 0.32 11.67 -1.72
N GLU A 12 1.20 12.67 -1.62
CA GLU A 12 1.02 13.79 -0.70
C GLU A 12 -0.26 14.58 -1.06
N GLY A 13 -1.06 14.93 -0.05
CA GLY A 13 -2.32 15.66 -0.20
C GLY A 13 -3.58 14.83 0.05
N LEU A 14 -3.45 13.53 0.30
CA LEU A 14 -4.57 12.69 0.76
C LEU A 14 -4.86 12.94 2.24
N THR A 15 -6.15 12.99 2.58
CA THR A 15 -6.57 13.04 3.99
C THR A 15 -6.30 11.70 4.67
N PRO A 16 -6.11 11.66 5.99
CA PRO A 16 -5.93 10.41 6.73
C PRO A 16 -7.07 9.40 6.48
N GLU A 17 -8.29 9.90 6.23
CA GLU A 17 -9.44 9.05 5.90
C GLU A 17 -9.34 8.43 4.49
N GLN A 18 -8.86 9.20 3.50
CA GLN A 18 -8.59 8.69 2.16
C GLN A 18 -7.44 7.66 2.18
N VAL A 19 -6.41 7.92 2.99
CA VAL A 19 -5.30 6.99 3.21
C VAL A 19 -5.80 5.67 3.81
N ALA A 20 -6.66 5.75 4.84
CA ALA A 20 -7.26 4.56 5.45
C ALA A 20 -8.05 3.74 4.41
N ARG A 21 -8.89 4.38 3.60
CA ARG A 21 -9.65 3.69 2.54
C ARG A 21 -8.75 3.09 1.46
N LEU A 22 -7.68 3.79 1.06
CA LEU A 22 -6.72 3.28 0.08
C LEU A 22 -6.03 2.02 0.62
N LYS A 23 -5.60 2.03 1.89
CA LYS A 23 -5.00 0.87 2.55
C LYS A 23 -5.96 -0.30 2.63
N GLU A 24 -7.21 -0.07 3.06
CA GLU A 24 -8.20 -1.13 3.16
C GLU A 24 -8.48 -1.76 1.79
N ALA A 25 -8.69 -0.94 0.76
CA ALA A 25 -8.90 -1.41 -0.59
C ALA A 25 -7.69 -2.20 -1.13
N PHE A 26 -6.48 -1.68 -0.93
CA PHE A 26 -5.25 -2.32 -1.39
C PHE A 26 -4.97 -3.63 -0.65
N THR A 27 -5.25 -3.69 0.65
CA THR A 27 -5.15 -4.90 1.45
C THR A 27 -6.13 -5.96 0.96
N ALA A 28 -7.40 -5.57 0.74
CA ALA A 28 -8.43 -6.48 0.26
C ALA A 28 -8.09 -7.03 -1.14
N ASP A 29 -7.58 -6.17 -2.02
CA ASP A 29 -7.16 -6.56 -3.38
C ASP A 29 -5.94 -7.49 -3.36
N LEU A 30 -4.92 -7.18 -2.56
CA LEU A 30 -3.77 -8.07 -2.34
C LEU A 30 -4.20 -9.44 -1.83
N ILE A 31 -5.08 -9.47 -0.82
CA ILE A 31 -5.63 -10.71 -0.28
C ILE A 31 -6.34 -11.50 -1.38
N ALA A 32 -7.16 -10.84 -2.19
CA ALA A 32 -7.88 -11.47 -3.30
C ALA A 32 -6.91 -12.05 -4.36
N ILE A 33 -5.89 -11.28 -4.77
CA ILE A 33 -4.87 -11.71 -5.74
C ILE A 33 -4.08 -12.92 -5.21
N LEU A 34 -3.77 -12.95 -3.92
CA LEU A 34 -3.01 -14.03 -3.29
C LEU A 34 -3.85 -15.31 -3.08
N GLY A 35 -5.12 -15.30 -3.49
CA GLY A 35 -6.04 -16.44 -3.41
C GLY A 35 -6.98 -16.40 -2.20
N GLY A 36 -7.06 -15.28 -1.50
CA GLY A 36 -7.90 -15.08 -0.33
C GLY A 36 -7.16 -15.22 1.00
N ALA A 37 -7.79 -14.71 2.07
CA ALA A 37 -7.21 -14.70 3.41
C ALA A 37 -6.94 -16.12 3.95
N ASP A 38 -7.74 -17.09 3.48
CA ASP A 38 -7.62 -18.50 3.83
C ASP A 38 -6.31 -19.11 3.32
N LEU A 39 -5.95 -18.84 2.06
CA LEU A 39 -4.70 -19.29 1.45
C LEU A 39 -3.46 -18.63 2.07
N LEU A 40 -3.56 -17.37 2.47
CA LEU A 40 -2.49 -16.69 3.21
C LEU A 40 -2.25 -17.33 4.58
N ARG A 41 -3.34 -17.70 5.27
CA ARG A 41 -3.29 -18.35 6.57
C ARG A 41 -2.75 -19.77 6.47
N ASP A 42 -3.19 -20.53 5.48
CA ASP A 42 -2.70 -21.89 5.19
C ASP A 42 -1.20 -21.88 4.87
N ARG A 43 -0.75 -20.93 4.04
CA ARG A 43 0.66 -20.78 3.66
C ARG A 43 1.52 -20.05 4.70
N ASN A 44 0.94 -19.68 5.84
CA ASN A 44 1.58 -18.94 6.93
C ASN A 44 2.33 -17.69 6.43
N ILE A 45 1.63 -16.92 5.59
CA ILE A 45 2.11 -15.68 4.97
C ILE A 45 1.52 -14.49 5.74
N SER A 46 2.39 -13.65 6.30
CA SER A 46 2.00 -12.36 6.87
C SER A 46 2.17 -11.26 5.84
N VAL A 47 1.14 -10.45 5.59
CA VAL A 47 1.22 -9.29 4.68
C VAL A 47 1.58 -8.06 5.51
N VAL A 48 2.75 -7.48 5.22
CA VAL A 48 3.23 -6.26 5.86
C VAL A 48 3.13 -5.13 4.84
N LEU A 49 2.20 -4.21 5.09
CA LEU A 49 2.05 -2.99 4.28
C LEU A 49 2.96 -1.90 4.81
N THR A 50 3.90 -1.49 3.97
CA THR A 50 4.78 -0.35 4.26
C THR A 50 4.27 0.86 3.48
N GLU A 51 4.10 1.97 4.18
CA GLU A 51 3.67 3.23 3.57
C GLU A 51 4.90 4.03 3.18
N GLU A 52 4.99 4.38 1.89
CA GLU A 52 5.99 5.33 1.43
C GLU A 52 5.27 6.58 0.93
N ILE A 53 5.36 7.66 1.70
CA ILE A 53 4.85 8.97 1.30
C ILE A 53 5.90 9.59 0.41
N HIS A 54 5.64 9.60 -0.90
CA HIS A 54 6.44 10.41 -1.81
C HIS A 54 5.93 11.85 -1.73
N PRO A 55 6.73 12.79 -1.20
CA PRO A 55 6.37 14.19 -1.30
C PRO A 55 6.21 14.51 -2.77
N ARG A 56 5.13 15.22 -3.12
CA ARG A 56 4.88 15.67 -4.49
C ARG A 56 6.16 16.32 -4.99
N VAL A 57 6.76 15.74 -6.03
CA VAL A 57 7.75 16.43 -6.83
C VAL A 57 7.00 17.59 -7.47
N VAL A 58 7.04 18.75 -6.81
CA VAL A 58 6.67 20.00 -7.44
C VAL A 58 7.73 20.18 -8.51
N PHE A 59 7.40 19.88 -9.77
CA PHE A 59 8.10 20.50 -10.88
C PHE A 59 7.84 22.00 -10.74
N GLY A 60 8.63 22.67 -9.91
CA GLY A 60 8.86 24.10 -10.07
C GLY A 60 9.50 24.29 -11.44
N PRO A 61 9.17 25.35 -12.19
CA PRO A 61 9.87 25.62 -13.44
C PRO A 61 11.37 25.70 -13.14
N ALA A 62 12.15 24.85 -13.81
CA ALA A 62 13.60 24.92 -13.74
C ALA A 62 14.05 26.16 -14.53
N GLY A 63 14.34 27.26 -13.82
CA GLY A 63 14.79 28.54 -14.43
C GLY A 63 13.66 29.30 -15.13
N GLY A 64 13.70 30.61 -15.32
CA GLY A 64 14.75 31.63 -15.18
C GLY A 64 14.24 32.89 -15.87
#